data_AF-A0ABD3V4L2-F1
#
_entry.id   AF-A0ABD3V4L2-F1
#
_cell.length_a   1.000
_cell.length_b   1.000
_cell.length_c   1.000
_cell.angle_alpha   90.00
_cell.angle_beta   90.00
_cell.angle_gamma   90.00
#
_symmetry.space_group_name_H-M   'P 1'
#
loop_
_entity.id
_entity.type
_entity.pdbx_description
1 polymer ?
#
loop_
_entity_poly.entity_id
_entity_poly.type
_entity_poly.pdbx_seq_one_letter_code
_entity_poly.pdbx_strand_id
1 'polypeptide(L)'
;MKAVIIHSLRYLLKYLSNILHVTLFTYFIQGENLHETCGIDGTWKNDLGSYINVNCGSGRTISGLYRIPVSSGEDTYEFSGKYIVTGGDGKDRIVAFLVPWNNPLATGNSNSSTSYTGIYYDSERVIYAHWILTGYKMWASRWATNLIGHAIFHRV
;
A
#
# COMPACT_ATOMS: atom_id res chain seq x y z
N MET A 1 12.89 -1.59 65.14
CA MET A 1 11.88 -2.30 64.31
C MET A 1 11.13 -1.39 63.32
N LYS A 2 10.61 -0.22 63.73
CA LYS A 2 9.87 0.70 62.83
C LYS A 2 10.68 1.26 61.63
N ALA A 3 11.98 1.54 61.79
CA ALA A 3 12.81 2.13 60.73
C ALA A 3 13.07 1.18 59.54
N VAL A 4 13.17 -0.13 59.79
CA VAL A 4 13.41 -1.14 58.74
C VAL A 4 12.17 -1.31 57.85
N ILE A 5 10.97 -1.27 58.45
CA ILE A 5 9.70 -1.36 57.72
C ILE A 5 9.53 -0.17 56.76
N ILE A 6 9.87 1.05 57.21
CA ILE A 6 9.80 2.27 56.38
C ILE A 6 10.79 2.20 55.20
N HIS A 7 12.00 1.69 55.44
CA HIS A 7 13.00 1.53 54.38
C HIS A 7 12.55 0.51 53.32
N SER A 8 12.03 -0.65 53.75
CA SER A 8 11.51 -1.68 52.84
C SER A 8 10.29 -1.22 52.04
N LEU A 9 9.39 -0.41 52.65
CA LEU A 9 8.24 0.17 51.93
C LEU A 9 8.68 1.15 50.83
N ARG A 10 9.74 1.94 51.05
CA ARG A 10 10.26 2.87 50.03
C ARG A 10 10.83 2.13 48.82
N TYR A 11 11.51 1.01 49.04
CA TYR A 11 12.00 0.16 47.93
C TYR A 11 10.86 -0.46 47.14
N LEU A 12 9.83 -0.97 47.84
CA LEU A 12 8.66 -1.55 47.20
C LEU A 12 7.91 -0.51 46.34
N LEU A 13 7.72 0.71 46.85
CA LEU A 13 7.09 1.81 46.11
C LEU A 13 7.88 2.22 44.86
N LYS A 14 9.21 2.29 44.96
CA LYS A 14 10.08 2.61 43.83
C LYS A 14 10.06 1.50 42.76
N TYR A 15 10.02 0.25 43.19
CA TYR A 15 9.91 -0.91 42.31
C TYR A 15 8.56 -0.93 41.57
N LEU A 16 7.45 -0.70 42.28
CA LEU A 16 6.11 -0.61 41.69
C LEU A 16 5.99 0.57 40.71
N SER A 17 6.58 1.73 41.03
CA SER A 17 6.62 2.90 40.13
C SER A 17 7.38 2.62 38.83
N ASN A 18 8.48 1.86 38.90
CA ASN A 18 9.26 1.46 37.73
C ASN A 18 8.50 0.45 36.87
N ILE A 19 7.84 -0.53 37.48
CA ILE A 19 6.98 -1.47 36.76
C ILE A 19 5.85 -0.72 36.07
N LEU A 20 5.20 0.23 36.76
CA LEU A 20 4.12 1.02 36.17
C LEU A 20 4.62 1.85 34.98
N HIS A 21 5.79 2.49 35.09
CA HIS A 21 6.41 3.25 33.99
C HIS A 21 6.77 2.38 32.80
N VAL A 22 7.42 1.23 33.02
CA VAL A 22 7.79 0.31 31.94
C VAL A 22 6.53 -0.23 31.27
N THR A 23 5.52 -0.58 32.06
CA THR A 23 4.25 -1.10 31.55
C THR A 23 3.50 -0.03 30.72
N LEU A 24 3.36 1.20 31.25
CA LEU A 24 2.78 2.34 30.53
C LEU A 24 3.56 2.68 29.26
N PHE A 25 4.88 2.67 29.31
CA PHE A 25 5.72 2.91 28.13
C PHE A 25 5.54 1.81 27.09
N THR A 26 5.49 0.54 27.49
CA THR A 26 5.21 -0.56 26.55
C THR A 26 3.79 -0.50 25.99
N TYR A 27 2.78 -0.11 26.77
CA TYR A 27 1.42 0.10 26.28
C TYR A 27 1.33 1.32 25.35
N PHE A 28 2.09 2.37 25.60
CA PHE A 28 2.19 3.54 24.73
C PHE A 28 2.85 3.17 23.39
N ILE A 29 3.95 2.41 23.43
CA ILE A 29 4.60 1.86 22.22
C ILE A 29 3.66 0.87 21.50
N GLN A 30 2.91 0.02 22.21
CA GLN A 30 1.90 -0.84 21.58
C GLN A 30 0.72 -0.04 21.00
N GLY A 31 0.34 1.07 21.62
CA GLY A 31 -0.68 2.01 21.12
C GLY A 31 -0.23 2.81 19.90
N GLU A 32 1.07 3.03 19.71
CA GLU A 32 1.63 3.55 18.45
C GLU A 32 1.86 2.46 17.39
N ASN A 33 1.83 1.18 17.78
CA ASN A 33 1.75 0.03 16.88
C ASN A 33 0.29 -0.36 16.56
N LEU A 34 -0.64 0.60 16.60
CA LEU A 34 -1.92 0.44 15.92
C LEU A 34 -1.62 0.22 14.44
N HIS A 35 -1.70 -1.05 14.04
CA HIS A 35 -1.62 -1.58 12.69
C HIS A 35 -1.84 -0.47 11.66
N GLU A 36 -0.76 0.08 11.11
CA GLU A 36 -0.83 1.17 10.14
C GLU A 36 -1.64 0.62 8.96
N THR A 37 -2.93 0.93 8.92
CA THR A 37 -3.83 0.26 8.00
C THR A 37 -3.56 0.80 6.60
N CYS A 38 -3.39 -0.12 5.67
CA CYS A 38 -3.09 0.21 4.29
C CYS A 38 -4.14 1.17 3.70
N GLY A 39 -5.41 0.94 4.03
CA GLY A 39 -6.54 1.79 3.65
C GLY A 39 -7.00 1.62 2.20
N ILE A 40 -6.17 1.00 1.35
CA ILE A 40 -6.39 0.83 -0.09
C ILE A 40 -6.80 -0.59 -0.51
N ASP A 41 -6.90 -1.54 0.42
CA ASP A 41 -7.43 -2.89 0.16
C ASP A 41 -8.81 -2.85 -0.51
N GLY A 42 -9.06 -3.76 -1.45
CA GLY A 42 -10.36 -3.95 -2.08
C GLY A 42 -10.35 -3.72 -3.59
N THR A 43 -11.56 -3.61 -4.16
CA THR A 43 -11.74 -3.52 -5.61
C THR A 43 -11.92 -2.07 -6.04
N TRP A 44 -11.22 -1.69 -7.09
CA TRP A 44 -11.26 -0.36 -7.68
C TRP A 44 -11.47 -0.44 -9.18
N LYS A 45 -12.17 0.54 -9.74
CA LYS A 45 -12.44 0.66 -11.16
C LYS A 45 -11.90 1.99 -11.68
N ASN A 46 -11.16 1.98 -12.78
CA ASN A 46 -10.73 3.23 -13.42
C ASN A 46 -11.73 3.76 -14.45
N ASP A 47 -11.47 4.99 -14.88
CA ASP A 47 -12.14 5.74 -15.94
C ASP A 47 -12.11 5.06 -17.32
N LEU A 48 -11.15 4.16 -17.55
CA LEU A 48 -11.07 3.31 -18.75
C LEU A 48 -11.86 2.00 -18.63
N GLY A 49 -12.54 1.76 -17.50
CA GLY A 49 -13.32 0.55 -17.24
C GLY A 49 -12.51 -0.68 -16.81
N SER A 50 -11.21 -0.53 -16.55
CA SER A 50 -10.37 -1.56 -15.94
C SER A 50 -10.63 -1.68 -14.45
N TYR A 51 -10.39 -2.87 -13.89
CA TYR A 51 -10.53 -3.14 -12.46
C TYR A 51 -9.18 -3.52 -11.85
N ILE A 52 -8.93 -3.13 -10.60
CA ILE A 52 -7.86 -3.69 -9.78
C ILE A 52 -8.43 -4.24 -8.48
N ASN A 53 -7.95 -5.40 -8.07
CA ASN A 53 -8.18 -5.93 -6.74
C ASN A 53 -6.87 -5.80 -5.95
N VAL A 54 -6.86 -4.88 -4.98
CA VAL A 54 -5.68 -4.54 -4.17
C VAL A 54 -5.71 -5.35 -2.89
N ASN A 55 -4.59 -6.01 -2.62
CA ASN A 55 -4.29 -6.67 -1.36
C ASN A 55 -3.06 -6.03 -0.76
N CYS A 56 -3.17 -5.57 0.47
CA CYS A 56 -2.09 -4.97 1.20
C CYS A 56 -1.38 -6.01 2.03
N GLY A 57 -0.07 -6.10 1.83
CA GLY A 57 0.79 -6.99 2.58
C GLY A 57 1.57 -6.27 3.67
N SER A 58 2.36 -7.04 4.39
CA SER A 58 3.32 -6.53 5.36
C SER A 58 4.39 -5.65 4.69
N GLY A 59 5.05 -4.80 5.47
CA GLY A 59 6.12 -3.94 4.97
C GLY A 59 5.68 -2.96 3.87
N ARG A 60 4.46 -2.44 3.99
CA ARG A 60 3.82 -1.48 3.07
C ARG A 60 3.79 -1.93 1.61
N THR A 61 3.51 -3.21 1.39
CA THR A 61 3.37 -3.81 0.06
C THR A 61 1.93 -3.76 -0.41
N ILE A 62 1.76 -3.66 -1.74
CA ILE A 62 0.49 -3.95 -2.41
C ILE A 62 0.72 -4.98 -3.50
N SER A 63 -0.25 -5.85 -3.70
CA SER A 63 -0.29 -6.80 -4.80
C SER A 63 -1.72 -7.10 -5.19
N GLY A 64 -1.90 -7.79 -6.31
CA GLY A 64 -3.19 -8.35 -6.67
C GLY A 64 -3.37 -8.47 -8.17
N LEU A 65 -4.61 -8.30 -8.61
CA LEU A 65 -5.02 -8.59 -9.98
C LEU A 65 -5.52 -7.32 -10.68
N TYR A 66 -4.99 -7.06 -11.85
CA TYR A 66 -5.41 -6.02 -12.78
C TYR A 66 -6.23 -6.66 -13.90
N ARG A 67 -7.44 -6.19 -14.13
CA ARG A 67 -8.33 -6.69 -15.18
C ARG A 67 -8.61 -5.62 -16.20
N ILE A 68 -8.38 -5.94 -17.47
CA ILE A 68 -8.72 -5.08 -18.60
C ILE A 68 -10.04 -5.53 -19.22
N PRO A 69 -10.93 -4.60 -19.60
CA PRO A 69 -12.10 -4.94 -20.39
C PRO A 69 -11.64 -5.33 -21.80
N VAL A 70 -11.90 -6.58 -22.21
CA VAL A 70 -11.72 -7.02 -23.61
C VAL A 70 -13.05 -7.47 -24.18
N SER A 71 -13.20 -7.39 -25.51
CA SER A 71 -14.48 -7.64 -26.20
C SER A 71 -15.02 -9.07 -26.09
N SER A 72 -14.25 -10.01 -25.54
CA SER A 72 -14.60 -11.44 -25.40
C SER A 72 -14.40 -12.02 -24.00
N GLY A 73 -14.18 -11.20 -22.96
CA GLY A 73 -13.91 -11.66 -21.58
C GLY A 73 -13.18 -10.63 -20.71
N GLU A 74 -12.69 -11.06 -19.55
CA GLU A 74 -11.78 -10.27 -18.69
C GLU A 74 -10.38 -10.91 -18.71
N ASP A 75 -9.41 -10.24 -19.32
CA ASP A 75 -8.01 -10.61 -19.18
C ASP A 75 -7.48 -10.10 -17.84
N THR A 76 -6.83 -10.97 -17.08
CA THR A 76 -6.30 -10.65 -15.76
C THR A 76 -4.78 -10.70 -15.75
N TYR A 77 -4.13 -9.76 -15.08
CA TYR A 77 -2.68 -9.70 -14.91
C TYR A 77 -2.34 -9.46 -13.44
N GLU A 78 -1.23 -10.03 -12.97
CA GLU A 78 -0.77 -9.72 -11.63
C GLU A 78 -0.13 -8.33 -11.58
N PHE A 79 -0.23 -7.65 -10.44
CA PHE A 79 0.54 -6.45 -10.16
C PHE A 79 1.16 -6.52 -8.77
N SER A 80 2.24 -5.76 -8.58
CA SER A 80 2.88 -5.59 -7.28
C SER A 80 3.45 -4.19 -7.12
N GLY A 81 3.57 -3.74 -5.88
CA GLY A 81 3.95 -2.37 -5.58
C GLY A 81 4.15 -2.09 -4.09
N LYS A 82 4.23 -0.80 -3.78
CA LYS A 82 4.42 -0.25 -2.44
C LYS A 82 3.48 0.93 -2.22
N TYR A 83 3.25 1.22 -0.95
CA TYR A 83 2.63 2.47 -0.53
C TYR A 83 3.45 3.16 0.56
N ILE A 84 3.21 4.46 0.73
CA ILE A 84 3.79 5.28 1.79
C ILE A 84 2.64 6.04 2.44
N VAL A 85 2.57 5.99 3.77
CA VAL A 85 1.67 6.82 4.56
C VAL A 85 2.16 8.26 4.53
N THR A 86 1.30 9.19 4.11
CA THR A 86 1.64 10.62 4.10
C THR A 86 1.67 11.16 5.54
N GLY A 87 2.48 12.21 5.78
CA GLY A 87 2.45 12.93 7.05
C GLY A 87 1.14 13.70 7.22
N GLY A 88 0.73 13.97 8.47
CA GLY A 88 -0.54 14.62 8.79
C GLY A 88 -1.46 13.69 9.57
N ASP A 89 -2.73 13.58 9.17
CA ASP A 89 -3.69 12.64 9.77
C ASP A 89 -3.44 11.17 9.38
N GLY A 90 -2.45 10.93 8.51
CA GLY A 90 -1.98 9.61 8.14
C GLY A 90 -3.01 8.79 7.38
N LYS A 91 -3.91 9.42 6.61
CA LYS A 91 -4.95 8.70 5.84
C LYS A 91 -4.67 8.56 4.36
N ASP A 92 -4.03 9.57 3.75
CA ASP A 92 -3.64 9.50 2.35
C ASP A 92 -2.41 8.60 2.14
N ARG A 93 -2.28 8.04 0.94
CA ARG A 93 -1.17 7.14 0.60
C ARG A 93 -0.55 7.54 -0.72
N ILE A 94 0.77 7.72 -0.76
CA ILE A 94 1.47 7.64 -2.05
C ILE A 94 1.50 6.17 -2.44
N VAL A 95 1.06 5.85 -3.65
CA VAL A 95 1.01 4.47 -4.16
C VAL A 95 1.85 4.36 -5.42
N ALA A 96 2.57 3.24 -5.57
CA ALA A 96 3.26 2.92 -6.80
C ALA A 96 3.22 1.41 -7.04
N PHE A 97 2.81 0.99 -8.24
CA PHE A 97 2.77 -0.42 -8.61
C PHE A 97 3.09 -0.63 -10.09
N LEU A 98 3.43 -1.87 -10.43
CA LEU A 98 3.81 -2.30 -11.77
C LEU A 98 2.91 -3.45 -12.22
N VAL A 99 2.41 -3.37 -13.45
CA VAL A 99 1.70 -4.44 -14.14
C VAL A 99 2.56 -4.93 -15.31
N PRO A 100 3.21 -6.09 -15.24
CA PRO A 100 3.74 -6.76 -16.42
C PRO A 100 2.60 -7.37 -17.23
N TRP A 101 2.49 -7.01 -18.51
CA TRP A 101 1.43 -7.51 -19.40
C TRP A 101 1.80 -8.88 -19.99
N ASN A 102 1.98 -9.85 -19.09
CA ASN A 102 2.30 -11.23 -19.42
C ASN A 102 1.43 -12.17 -18.60
N ASN A 103 0.40 -12.74 -19.23
CA ASN A 103 -0.36 -13.84 -18.65
C ASN A 103 -0.68 -14.87 -19.74
N PRO A 104 -0.13 -16.10 -19.67
CA PRO A 104 -0.43 -17.18 -20.61
C PRO A 104 -1.91 -17.58 -20.69
N LEU A 105 -2.71 -17.28 -19.65
CA LEU A 105 -4.14 -17.57 -19.58
C LEU A 105 -5.01 -16.40 -20.09
N ALA A 106 -4.41 -15.25 -20.39
CA ALA A 106 -5.04 -14.08 -20.99
C ALA A 106 -4.72 -14.02 -22.50
N THR A 107 -4.74 -12.83 -23.12
CA THR A 107 -4.17 -12.58 -24.47
C THR A 107 -2.66 -12.85 -24.60
N GLY A 108 -1.99 -13.37 -23.56
CA GLY A 108 -0.60 -13.80 -23.59
C GLY A 108 0.38 -12.73 -23.12
N ASN A 109 1.54 -12.68 -23.77
CA ASN A 109 2.61 -11.75 -23.46
C ASN A 109 2.64 -10.59 -24.46
N SER A 110 2.31 -9.38 -23.99
CA SER A 110 2.34 -8.15 -24.79
C SER A 110 3.73 -7.50 -24.87
N ASN A 111 4.76 -8.13 -24.29
CA ASN A 111 6.14 -7.64 -24.21
C ASN A 111 6.21 -6.19 -23.73
N SER A 112 5.41 -5.88 -22.71
CA SER A 112 5.26 -4.53 -22.16
C SER A 112 4.93 -4.57 -20.67
N SER A 113 5.11 -3.44 -20.01
CA SER A 113 4.70 -3.22 -18.62
C SER A 113 4.21 -1.80 -18.41
N THR A 114 3.29 -1.62 -17.47
CA THR A 114 2.84 -0.29 -17.05
C THR A 114 3.19 -0.06 -15.59
N SER A 115 3.91 1.02 -15.30
CA SER A 115 4.06 1.53 -13.94
C SER A 115 3.00 2.59 -13.67
N TYR A 116 2.41 2.54 -12.48
CA TYR A 116 1.50 3.54 -11.96
C TYR A 116 2.15 4.21 -10.76
N THR A 117 2.00 5.52 -10.63
CA THR A 117 2.42 6.29 -9.45
C THR A 117 1.42 7.39 -9.18
N GLY A 118 0.95 7.47 -7.94
CA GLY A 118 -0.18 8.32 -7.60
C GLY A 118 -0.39 8.49 -6.12
N ILE A 119 -1.54 9.07 -5.79
CA ILE A 119 -2.00 9.30 -4.42
C ILE A 119 -3.39 8.69 -4.27
N TYR A 120 -3.56 7.87 -3.23
CA TYR A 120 -4.86 7.57 -2.65
C TYR A 120 -5.25 8.70 -1.70
N TYR A 121 -6.41 9.29 -1.96
CA TYR A 121 -7.04 10.29 -1.13
C TYR A 121 -8.19 9.65 -0.33
N ASP A 122 -8.08 9.63 0.99
CA ASP A 122 -9.02 8.88 1.83
C ASP A 122 -10.40 9.54 1.93
N SER A 123 -10.44 10.88 1.98
CA SER A 123 -11.70 11.65 2.02
C SER A 123 -12.56 11.43 0.79
N GLU A 124 -11.94 11.34 -0.38
CA GLU A 124 -12.59 11.20 -1.68
C GLU A 124 -12.78 9.73 -2.06
N ARG A 125 -12.09 8.80 -1.39
CA ARG A 125 -12.04 7.38 -1.76
C ARG A 125 -11.63 7.19 -3.22
N VAL A 126 -10.57 7.88 -3.63
CA VAL A 126 -10.06 7.90 -5.00
C VAL A 126 -8.56 7.64 -5.01
N ILE A 127 -8.09 6.86 -5.99
CA ILE A 127 -6.68 6.79 -6.35
C ILE A 127 -6.48 7.56 -7.64
N TYR A 128 -5.76 8.67 -7.59
CA TYR A 128 -5.34 9.41 -8.78
C TYR A 128 -3.89 9.03 -9.10
N ALA A 129 -3.66 8.44 -10.28
CA ALA A 129 -2.33 7.99 -10.68
C ALA A 129 -1.97 8.42 -12.09
N HIS A 130 -0.70 8.76 -12.30
CA HIS A 130 -0.10 8.77 -13.62
C HIS A 130 0.48 7.41 -13.94
N TRP A 131 0.57 7.10 -15.22
CA TRP A 131 1.15 5.84 -15.67
C TRP A 131 2.12 6.03 -16.83
N ILE A 132 3.10 5.12 -16.90
CA ILE A 132 4.02 4.97 -18.02
C ILE A 132 3.92 3.53 -18.51
N LEU A 133 3.42 3.34 -19.73
CA LEU A 133 3.41 2.05 -20.42
C LEU A 133 4.67 1.97 -21.28
N THR A 134 5.57 1.06 -20.92
CA THR A 134 6.79 0.76 -21.69
C THR A 134 6.57 -0.51 -22.50
N GLY A 135 6.58 -0.40 -23.83
CA GLY A 135 6.54 -1.53 -24.75
C GLY A 135 7.91 -1.82 -25.36
N TYR A 136 8.21 -3.09 -25.58
CA TYR A 136 9.39 -3.48 -26.34
C TYR A 136 9.36 -2.87 -27.75
N LYS A 137 10.47 -2.23 -28.12
CA LYS A 137 10.77 -1.78 -29.49
C LYS A 137 12.21 -2.12 -29.81
N MET A 138 12.50 -2.35 -31.09
CA MET A 138 13.87 -2.47 -31.57
C MET A 138 14.66 -1.17 -31.30
N TRP A 139 15.99 -1.27 -31.23
CA TRP A 139 16.89 -0.15 -30.89
C TRP A 139 16.64 1.12 -31.73
N ALA A 140 16.39 0.98 -33.03
CA ALA A 140 16.11 2.09 -33.93
C ALA A 140 14.83 2.88 -33.54
N SER A 141 13.88 2.22 -32.88
CA SER A 141 12.57 2.77 -32.49
C SER A 141 12.43 2.97 -30.98
N ARG A 142 13.54 2.93 -30.23
CA ARG A 142 13.55 3.08 -28.76
C ARG A 142 12.95 4.39 -28.26
N TRP A 143 12.90 5.41 -29.12
CA TRP A 143 12.32 6.71 -28.80
C TRP A 143 10.78 6.64 -28.61
N ALA A 144 10.13 5.60 -29.14
CA ALA A 144 8.67 5.43 -29.11
C ALA A 144 8.23 4.28 -28.16
N THR A 145 9.04 3.94 -27.15
CA THR A 145 8.73 2.84 -26.22
C THR A 145 7.70 3.21 -25.17
N ASN A 146 7.58 4.50 -24.84
CA ASN A 146 6.77 4.96 -23.71
C ASN A 146 5.50 5.65 -24.19
N LEU A 147 4.36 5.21 -23.65
CA LEU A 147 3.12 5.98 -23.60
C LEU A 147 2.93 6.48 -22.17
N ILE A 148 2.36 7.67 -22.02
CA ILE A 148 2.11 8.29 -20.72
C ILE A 148 0.66 8.70 -20.65
N GLY A 149 0.05 8.54 -19.48
CA GLY A 149 -1.28 9.05 -19.21
C GLY A 149 -1.58 9.14 -17.72
N HIS A 150 -2.87 9.23 -17.41
CA HIS A 150 -3.39 9.17 -16.05
C HIS A 150 -4.56 8.19 -15.99
N ALA A 151 -4.91 7.79 -14.78
CA ALA A 151 -6.07 6.97 -14.47
C ALA A 151 -6.61 7.39 -13.10
N ILE A 152 -7.94 7.42 -13.00
CA ILE A 152 -8.64 7.73 -11.75
C ILE A 152 -9.41 6.49 -11.33
N PHE A 153 -9.01 5.89 -10.21
CA PHE A 153 -9.67 4.69 -9.70
C PHE A 153 -10.66 5.06 -8.58
N HIS A 154 -11.89 4.58 -8.73
CA HIS A 154 -12.96 4.69 -7.75
C HIS A 154 -13.21 3.34 -7.12
N ARG A 155 -13.59 3.34 -5.84
CA ARG A 155 -13.98 2.11 -5.15
C ARG A 155 -15.29 1.55 -5.73
N VAL A 156 -15.38 0.23 -5.82
CA VAL A 156 -16.59 -0.51 -6.23
C VAL A 156 -17.41 -0.90 -5.01
#